data_AF-A0A519NAD8-F1
#
_entry.id   AF-A0A519NAD8-F1
#
_cell.length_a   1.000
_cell.length_b   1.000
_cell.length_c   1.000
_cell.angle_alpha   90.00
_cell.angle_beta   90.00
_cell.angle_gamma   90.00
#
_symmetry.space_group_name_H-M   'P 1'
#
loop_
_entity.id
_entity.type
_entity.pdbx_description
1 polymer ?
#
loop_
_entity_poly.entity_id
_entity_poly.type
_entity_poly.pdbx_seq_one_letter_code
_entity_poly.pdbx_strand_id
1 'polypeptide(L)'
;TLFESFCGGLVAPESDNNLWNYKFTWNPRNVVLAGQGGTAKFIQEGNYKYIPYNKIFSRTEFMDVKGYGRFEGYANRDSLKYRSVYGLDDVDTLYRGTLRRVGFSKAWNMLIELGMTDDAYIMEGSDKMSFRDFTNAFLPYHPSDSVELKLMHALKIDQDDIRWDKLVELDLFNPHKMVGLANATPAQILERILSEKWTLGPDDKDMIVMYHKFGYELNGEKKQIDATMVCLGDDQTYTAMAKTVGLPVAMAALSILNGKIKARGVQLPITKDVYLPILAELEDFGVVFHETEAAYMDYANIVFAT
;
A
#
# COMPACT_ATOMS: atom_id res chain seq x y z
N THR A 1 19.14 15.05 8.82
CA THR A 1 18.40 15.22 7.55
C THR A 1 17.46 14.04 7.33
N LEU A 2 16.32 14.28 6.71
CA LEU A 2 15.19 13.34 6.66
C LEU A 2 14.56 13.34 5.27
N PHE A 3 14.34 12.15 4.71
CA PHE A 3 13.44 11.97 3.57
C PHE A 3 12.51 10.78 3.83
N GLU A 4 11.21 11.05 3.83
CA GLU A 4 10.18 10.00 3.86
C GLU A 4 9.26 10.13 2.67
N SER A 5 8.85 9.00 2.10
CA SER A 5 7.94 8.97 0.96
C SER A 5 6.94 7.85 1.06
N PHE A 6 5.66 8.21 1.10
CA PHE A 6 4.55 7.28 1.18
C PHE A 6 3.61 7.51 0.00
N CYS A 7 3.10 6.42 -0.56
CA CYS A 7 2.15 6.49 -1.66
C CYS A 7 1.08 5.40 -1.52
N GLY A 8 -0.15 5.67 -1.93
CA GLY A 8 -1.22 4.68 -1.94
C GLY A 8 -2.25 4.97 -3.03
N GLY A 9 -2.57 3.92 -3.81
CA GLY A 9 -3.78 3.87 -4.63
C GLY A 9 -4.92 3.27 -3.84
N LEU A 10 -6.00 4.02 -3.69
CA LEU A 10 -7.11 3.79 -2.76
C LEU A 10 -8.43 4.10 -3.46
N VAL A 11 -9.55 3.70 -2.86
CA VAL A 11 -10.86 4.19 -3.30
C VAL A 11 -11.03 5.67 -2.92
N ALA A 12 -11.66 6.46 -3.79
CA ALA A 12 -11.96 7.86 -3.50
C ALA A 12 -13.02 7.95 -2.38
N PRO A 13 -13.00 8.99 -1.53
CA PRO A 13 -13.94 9.12 -0.41
C PRO A 13 -15.42 9.00 -0.80
N GLU A 14 -15.81 9.52 -1.96
CA GLU A 14 -17.18 9.47 -2.47
C GLU A 14 -17.63 8.08 -2.94
N SER A 15 -16.68 7.18 -3.22
CA SER A 15 -16.92 5.80 -3.69
C SER A 15 -16.58 4.76 -2.64
N ASP A 16 -16.18 5.21 -1.44
CA ASP A 16 -15.83 4.36 -0.32
C ASP A 16 -17.09 3.89 0.41
N ASN A 17 -17.37 2.59 0.31
CA ASN A 17 -18.62 1.99 0.76
C ASN A 17 -18.44 0.61 1.40
N ASN A 18 -17.22 0.27 1.82
CA ASN A 18 -16.94 -1.00 2.48
C ASN A 18 -16.12 -0.80 3.77
N LEU A 19 -16.19 -1.76 4.68
CA LEU A 19 -15.51 -1.64 5.97
C LEU A 19 -13.99 -1.58 5.81
N TRP A 20 -13.42 -2.15 4.76
CA TRP A 20 -11.97 -2.13 4.50
C TRP A 20 -11.43 -0.77 4.03
N ASN A 21 -12.31 0.14 3.60
CA ASN A 21 -11.96 1.39 2.95
C ASN A 21 -10.96 1.18 1.79
N TYR A 22 -11.18 0.11 1.02
CA TYR A 22 -10.28 -0.31 -0.06
C TYR A 22 -11.01 -1.02 -1.18
N LYS A 23 -10.64 -0.71 -2.42
CA LYS A 23 -11.01 -1.41 -3.65
C LYS A 23 -9.75 -1.60 -4.50
N PHE A 24 -9.72 -2.59 -5.38
CA PHE A 24 -8.61 -2.80 -6.31
C PHE A 24 -8.63 -1.73 -7.40
N THR A 25 -7.61 -0.86 -7.38
CA THR A 25 -7.42 0.22 -8.37
C THR A 25 -6.29 -0.09 -9.35
N TRP A 26 -5.64 -1.24 -9.17
CA TRP A 26 -4.51 -1.77 -9.92
C TRP A 26 -4.45 -3.28 -9.73
N ASN A 27 -3.43 -3.94 -10.29
CA ASN A 27 -3.31 -5.39 -10.26
C ASN A 27 -3.51 -5.98 -8.83
N PRO A 28 -4.61 -6.71 -8.58
CA PRO A 28 -4.96 -7.26 -7.26
C PRO A 28 -3.85 -8.12 -6.66
N ARG A 29 -3.14 -8.86 -7.51
CA ARG A 29 -2.03 -9.72 -7.11
C ARG A 29 -0.98 -8.99 -6.28
N ASN A 30 -0.61 -7.80 -6.70
CA ASN A 30 0.41 -7.02 -6.02
C ASN A 30 -0.04 -6.49 -4.66
N VAL A 31 -1.36 -6.35 -4.46
CA VAL A 31 -1.93 -6.00 -3.15
C VAL A 31 -1.89 -7.21 -2.23
N VAL A 32 -2.28 -8.39 -2.72
CA VAL A 32 -2.27 -9.63 -1.93
C VAL A 32 -0.86 -10.00 -1.49
N LEU A 33 0.11 -9.86 -2.39
CA LEU A 33 1.53 -10.14 -2.13
C LEU A 33 2.29 -8.96 -1.49
N ALA A 34 1.60 -7.88 -1.10
CA ALA A 34 2.25 -6.71 -0.53
C ALA A 34 3.05 -7.09 0.72
N GLY A 35 4.32 -6.66 0.78
CA GLY A 35 5.24 -6.97 1.87
C GLY A 35 6.02 -8.28 1.73
N GLN A 36 5.65 -9.20 0.83
CA GLN A 36 6.35 -10.48 0.67
C GLN A 36 7.67 -10.41 -0.08
N GLY A 37 7.96 -9.29 -0.74
CA GLY A 37 9.18 -9.05 -1.53
C GLY A 37 10.48 -8.91 -0.71
N GLY A 38 10.53 -9.50 0.48
CA GLY A 38 11.65 -9.46 1.42
C GLY A 38 11.46 -8.50 2.59
N THR A 39 12.34 -8.62 3.58
CA THR A 39 12.40 -7.76 4.77
C THR A 39 12.49 -6.29 4.36
N ALA A 40 11.63 -5.46 4.95
CA ALA A 40 11.72 -4.03 4.75
C ALA A 40 12.95 -3.46 5.47
N LYS A 41 13.71 -2.61 4.79
CA LYS A 41 14.98 -2.05 5.28
C LYS A 41 15.00 -0.55 5.08
N PHE A 42 15.41 0.19 6.08
CA PHE A 42 15.53 1.64 6.03
C PHE A 42 16.53 2.13 7.06
N ILE A 43 16.89 3.41 6.98
CA ILE A 43 17.69 4.09 8.01
C ILE A 43 16.78 5.11 8.70
N GLN A 44 16.88 5.19 10.02
CA GLN A 44 16.12 6.14 10.83
C GLN A 44 17.02 6.63 11.96
N GLU A 45 17.25 7.94 12.00
CA GLU A 45 18.16 8.62 12.93
C GLU A 45 19.54 7.95 12.97
N GLY A 46 20.13 7.72 11.80
CA GLY A 46 21.44 7.09 11.63
C GLY A 46 21.47 5.57 11.89
N ASN A 47 20.34 4.97 12.29
CA ASN A 47 20.27 3.56 12.65
C ASN A 47 19.54 2.73 11.60
N TYR A 48 20.16 1.64 11.16
CA TYR A 48 19.52 0.68 10.26
C TYR A 48 18.37 -0.06 10.95
N LYS A 49 17.22 -0.11 10.29
CA LYS A 49 16.01 -0.79 10.75
C LYS A 49 15.63 -1.90 9.78
N TYR A 50 15.08 -2.98 10.34
CA TYR A 50 14.66 -4.17 9.62
C TYR A 50 13.28 -4.58 10.13
N ILE A 51 12.31 -4.76 9.23
CA ILE A 51 10.97 -5.24 9.57
C ILE A 51 10.67 -6.48 8.73
N PRO A 52 10.59 -7.68 9.34
CA PRO A 52 10.22 -8.88 8.63
C PRO A 52 8.75 -8.83 8.18
N TYR A 53 8.40 -9.64 7.17
CA TYR A 53 7.08 -9.64 6.54
C TYR A 53 5.93 -9.75 7.55
N ASN A 54 6.01 -10.70 8.49
CA ASN A 54 5.01 -10.95 9.52
C ASN A 54 4.86 -9.83 10.58
N LYS A 55 5.62 -8.74 10.48
CA LYS A 55 5.53 -7.58 11.36
C LYS A 55 5.21 -6.28 10.62
N ILE A 56 5.22 -6.28 9.29
CA ILE A 56 5.16 -5.04 8.51
C ILE A 56 3.83 -4.30 8.67
N PHE A 57 2.70 -5.01 8.69
CA PHE A 57 1.36 -4.41 8.86
C PHE A 57 1.00 -4.12 10.32
N SER A 58 1.81 -4.59 11.28
CA SER A 58 1.69 -4.21 12.69
C SER A 58 2.42 -2.91 13.06
N ARG A 59 3.32 -2.42 12.18
CA ARG A 59 4.15 -1.24 12.39
C ARG A 59 3.79 -0.17 11.36
N THR A 60 2.83 0.67 11.72
CA THR A 60 2.34 1.75 10.87
C THR A 60 2.61 3.11 11.49
N GLU A 61 2.80 4.11 10.64
CA GLU A 61 2.85 5.52 11.02
C GLU A 61 1.59 6.23 10.53
N PHE A 62 1.20 7.33 11.18
CA PHE A 62 0.02 8.09 10.79
C PHE A 62 0.38 9.39 10.09
N MET A 63 -0.42 9.76 9.11
CA MET A 63 -0.22 10.95 8.31
C MET A 63 -1.58 11.57 7.99
N ASP A 64 -1.71 12.88 8.16
CA ASP A 64 -2.93 13.61 7.84
C ASP A 64 -2.75 14.34 6.50
N VAL A 65 -3.67 14.11 5.56
CA VAL A 65 -3.69 14.80 4.27
C VAL A 65 -4.88 15.75 4.26
N LYS A 66 -4.59 17.04 4.07
CA LYS A 66 -5.60 18.09 4.09
C LYS A 66 -6.72 17.81 3.08
N GLY A 67 -7.97 17.81 3.56
CA GLY A 67 -9.16 17.53 2.74
C GLY A 67 -9.47 16.06 2.53
N TYR A 68 -8.54 15.14 2.82
CA TYR A 68 -8.71 13.70 2.59
C TYR A 68 -8.64 12.86 3.87
N GLY A 69 -8.26 13.46 5.00
CA GLY A 69 -8.30 12.83 6.32
C GLY A 69 -7.02 12.07 6.66
N ARG A 70 -7.14 11.14 7.61
CA ARG A 70 -6.02 10.42 8.20
C ARG A 70 -5.73 9.12 7.47
N PHE A 71 -4.45 8.85 7.26
CA PHE A 71 -3.91 7.64 6.66
C PHE A 71 -2.96 6.94 7.62
N GLU A 72 -2.75 5.66 7.38
CA GLU A 72 -1.68 4.87 7.97
C GLU A 72 -0.69 4.43 6.88
N GLY A 73 0.60 4.47 7.18
CA GLY A 73 1.69 4.10 6.30
C GLY A 73 2.50 2.95 6.87
N TYR A 74 2.69 1.87 6.12
CA TYR A 74 3.60 0.78 6.48
C TYR A 74 4.83 0.76 5.57
N ALA A 75 5.94 0.24 6.08
CA ALA A 75 7.22 0.19 5.36
C ALA A 75 7.11 -0.58 4.02
N ASN A 76 7.80 -0.11 2.98
CA ASN A 76 7.78 -0.75 1.67
C ASN A 76 9.18 -1.21 1.24
N ARG A 77 9.42 -2.52 1.29
CA ARG A 77 10.65 -3.17 0.79
C ARG A 77 11.92 -2.46 1.29
N ASP A 78 12.96 -2.43 0.47
CA ASP A 78 14.28 -1.89 0.80
C ASP A 78 14.41 -0.43 0.34
N SER A 79 14.30 0.49 1.30
CA SER A 79 14.51 1.94 1.10
C SER A 79 15.98 2.30 0.95
N LEU A 80 16.92 1.48 1.46
CA LEU A 80 18.36 1.80 1.44
C LEU A 80 18.92 1.88 0.01
N LYS A 81 18.32 1.14 -0.93
CA LYS A 81 18.66 1.20 -2.35
C LYS A 81 18.51 2.59 -2.97
N TYR A 82 17.71 3.46 -2.35
CA TYR A 82 17.43 4.80 -2.86
C TYR A 82 18.39 5.88 -2.38
N ARG A 83 19.28 5.59 -1.41
CA ARG A 83 20.26 6.58 -0.90
C ARG A 83 21.11 7.12 -2.04
N SER A 84 21.88 6.26 -2.70
CA SER A 84 22.77 6.68 -3.78
C SER A 84 22.01 7.13 -5.03
N VAL A 85 20.82 6.57 -5.28
CA VAL A 85 19.97 6.98 -6.43
C VAL A 85 19.52 8.43 -6.29
N TYR A 86 19.22 8.89 -5.08
CA TYR A 86 18.78 10.25 -4.81
C TYR A 86 19.90 11.17 -4.31
N GLY A 87 21.15 10.70 -4.23
CA GLY A 87 22.26 11.48 -3.68
C GLY A 87 22.13 11.76 -2.18
N LEU A 88 21.50 10.84 -1.45
CA LEU A 88 21.19 10.90 -0.01
C LEU A 88 22.04 9.90 0.79
N ASP A 89 23.31 9.74 0.43
CA ASP A 89 24.22 8.77 1.05
C ASP A 89 24.56 9.09 2.52
N ASP A 90 24.39 10.35 2.95
CA ASP A 90 24.63 10.81 4.32
C ASP A 90 23.32 11.16 5.07
N VAL A 91 22.16 10.75 4.55
CA VAL A 91 20.88 11.04 5.21
C VAL A 91 20.73 10.24 6.50
N ASP A 92 20.24 10.89 7.56
CA ASP A 92 19.98 10.23 8.86
C ASP A 92 18.75 9.34 8.79
N THR A 93 17.72 9.78 8.07
CA THR A 93 16.47 9.03 7.92
C THR A 93 16.06 8.96 6.45
N LEU A 94 15.90 7.74 5.92
CA LEU A 94 15.36 7.46 4.60
C LEU A 94 14.34 6.33 4.70
N TYR A 95 13.07 6.68 4.57
CA TYR A 95 11.97 5.74 4.76
C TYR A 95 10.95 5.82 3.62
N ARG A 96 10.62 4.68 3.01
CA ARG A 96 9.56 4.60 2.00
C ARG A 96 8.48 3.65 2.45
N GLY A 97 7.23 4.05 2.24
CA GLY A 97 6.07 3.30 2.70
C GLY A 97 4.91 3.31 1.72
N THR A 98 3.87 2.55 2.09
CA THR A 98 2.61 2.47 1.36
C THR A 98 1.48 2.98 2.24
N LEU A 99 0.63 3.85 1.70
CA LEU A 99 -0.51 4.41 2.41
C LEU A 99 -1.75 3.52 2.30
N ARG A 100 -2.49 3.44 3.41
CA ARG A 100 -3.82 2.86 3.53
C ARG A 100 -4.69 3.72 4.44
N ARG A 101 -5.99 3.46 4.42
CA ARG A 101 -6.94 4.02 5.38
C ARG A 101 -6.74 3.38 6.75
N VAL A 102 -6.95 4.17 7.80
CA VAL A 102 -6.74 3.73 9.19
C VAL A 102 -7.56 2.46 9.47
N GLY A 103 -6.90 1.47 10.05
CA GLY A 103 -7.49 0.18 10.39
C GLY A 103 -7.36 -0.90 9.32
N PHE A 104 -6.87 -0.57 8.12
CA PHE A 104 -6.61 -1.57 7.07
C PHE A 104 -5.52 -2.56 7.49
N SER A 105 -4.37 -2.06 7.95
CA SER A 105 -3.15 -2.85 8.18
C SER A 105 -3.33 -3.80 9.36
N LYS A 106 -3.95 -3.35 10.45
CA LYS A 106 -4.30 -4.23 11.58
C LYS A 106 -5.23 -5.37 11.15
N ALA A 107 -6.20 -5.09 10.27
CA ALA A 107 -7.10 -6.12 9.76
C ALA A 107 -6.41 -7.05 8.75
N TRP A 108 -5.59 -6.49 7.86
CA TRP A 108 -4.82 -7.27 6.88
C TRP A 108 -3.80 -8.19 7.55
N ASN A 109 -3.20 -7.76 8.66
CA ASN A 109 -2.28 -8.56 9.47
C ASN A 109 -2.92 -9.87 9.95
N MET A 110 -4.24 -9.92 10.13
CA MET A 110 -4.96 -11.15 10.47
C MET A 110 -4.85 -12.22 9.37
N LEU A 111 -4.98 -11.81 8.10
CA LEU A 111 -4.83 -12.71 6.95
C LEU A 111 -3.38 -13.19 6.81
N ILE A 112 -2.41 -12.35 7.17
CA ILE A 112 -0.99 -12.70 7.20
C ILE A 112 -0.69 -13.70 8.33
N GLU A 113 -1.22 -13.48 9.53
CA GLU A 113 -1.03 -14.37 10.68
C GLU A 113 -1.63 -15.76 10.44
N LEU A 114 -2.74 -15.83 9.68
CA LEU A 114 -3.33 -17.09 9.23
C LEU A 114 -2.53 -17.77 8.09
N GLY A 115 -1.63 -17.05 7.41
CA GLY A 115 -0.89 -17.57 6.25
C GLY A 115 -1.67 -17.56 4.93
N MET A 116 -2.80 -16.85 4.87
CA MET A 116 -3.68 -16.81 3.70
C MET A 116 -3.11 -16.02 2.51
N THR A 117 -2.08 -15.22 2.76
CA THR A 117 -1.39 -14.45 1.73
C THR A 117 -0.25 -15.23 1.08
N ASP A 118 0.13 -16.41 1.58
CA ASP A 118 1.29 -17.16 1.09
C ASP A 118 1.15 -17.59 -0.37
N ASP A 119 2.24 -17.48 -1.12
CA ASP A 119 2.30 -17.78 -2.54
C ASP A 119 3.32 -18.87 -2.90
N ALA A 120 3.91 -19.51 -1.89
CA ALA A 120 5.01 -20.46 -2.08
C ALA A 120 4.56 -21.89 -2.41
N TYR A 121 3.28 -22.23 -2.20
CA TYR A 121 2.78 -23.60 -2.36
C TYR A 121 1.36 -23.64 -2.91
N ILE A 122 1.01 -24.78 -3.50
CA ILE A 122 -0.32 -25.07 -4.02
C ILE A 122 -1.19 -25.70 -2.93
N MET A 123 -2.44 -25.25 -2.81
CA MET A 123 -3.45 -25.90 -1.97
C MET A 123 -4.13 -27.02 -2.75
N GLU A 124 -4.05 -28.24 -2.22
CA GLU A 124 -4.70 -29.40 -2.82
C GLU A 124 -6.23 -29.29 -2.80
N GLY A 125 -6.86 -29.61 -3.93
CA GLY A 125 -8.33 -29.56 -4.07
C GLY A 125 -8.93 -28.16 -4.11
N SER A 126 -8.12 -27.12 -4.40
CA SER A 126 -8.56 -25.72 -4.44
C SER A 126 -9.73 -25.44 -5.38
N ASP A 127 -9.99 -26.29 -6.38
CA ASP A 127 -11.12 -26.18 -7.30
C ASP A 127 -12.46 -26.57 -6.65
N LYS A 128 -12.42 -27.40 -5.60
CA LYS A 128 -13.58 -27.98 -4.91
C LYS A 128 -13.80 -27.43 -3.51
N MET A 129 -12.99 -26.47 -3.07
CA MET A 129 -13.15 -25.82 -1.78
C MET A 129 -14.19 -24.70 -1.86
N SER A 130 -15.04 -24.59 -0.84
CA SER A 130 -15.79 -23.36 -0.59
C SER A 130 -14.89 -22.29 0.05
N PHE A 131 -15.34 -21.04 0.11
CA PHE A 131 -14.62 -19.98 0.83
C PHE A 131 -14.46 -20.35 2.31
N ARG A 132 -15.49 -20.97 2.90
CA ARG A 132 -15.44 -21.53 4.25
C ARG A 132 -14.35 -22.59 4.40
N ASP A 133 -14.25 -23.52 3.45
CA ASP A 133 -13.23 -24.57 3.49
C ASP A 133 -11.82 -23.98 3.39
N PHE A 134 -11.63 -22.97 2.54
CA PHE A 134 -10.36 -22.24 2.43
C PHE A 134 -9.96 -21.65 3.77
N THR A 135 -10.87 -20.91 4.42
CA THR A 135 -10.63 -20.35 5.75
C THR A 135 -10.32 -21.43 6.78
N ASN A 136 -11.07 -22.52 6.77
CA ASN A 136 -10.93 -23.62 7.72
C ASN A 136 -9.58 -24.36 7.57
N ALA A 137 -8.98 -24.39 6.39
CA ALA A 137 -7.72 -25.08 6.11
C ALA A 137 -6.53 -24.51 6.88
N PHE A 138 -6.58 -23.24 7.29
CA PHE A 138 -5.54 -22.58 8.10
C PHE A 138 -5.76 -22.72 9.61
N LEU A 139 -6.86 -23.36 10.02
CA LEU A 139 -7.24 -23.46 11.43
C LEU A 139 -7.02 -24.89 11.95
N PRO A 140 -6.77 -25.08 13.25
CA PRO A 140 -6.70 -26.40 13.85
C PRO A 140 -7.96 -27.24 13.56
N TYR A 141 -7.75 -28.54 13.36
CA TYR A 141 -8.87 -29.48 13.24
C TYR A 141 -9.61 -29.57 14.57
N HIS A 142 -10.94 -29.50 14.51
CA HIS A 142 -11.80 -29.76 15.65
C HIS A 142 -13.14 -30.33 15.15
N PRO A 143 -13.72 -31.34 15.82
CA PRO A 143 -14.88 -32.06 15.30
C PRO A 143 -16.20 -31.28 15.34
N SER A 144 -16.35 -30.30 16.25
CA SER A 144 -17.63 -29.60 16.49
C SER A 144 -17.56 -28.08 16.33
N ASP A 145 -16.46 -27.46 16.74
CA ASP A 145 -16.25 -26.01 16.66
C ASP A 145 -16.42 -25.46 15.24
N SER A 146 -17.15 -24.35 15.16
CA SER A 146 -17.33 -23.62 13.91
C SER A 146 -16.03 -22.98 13.44
N VAL A 147 -15.92 -22.71 12.13
CA VAL A 147 -14.76 -22.02 11.54
C VAL A 147 -14.56 -20.65 12.20
N GLU A 148 -15.67 -19.97 12.49
CA GLU A 148 -15.70 -18.67 13.15
C GLU A 148 -15.09 -18.73 14.56
N LEU A 149 -15.53 -19.69 15.39
CA LEU A 149 -15.03 -19.85 16.76
C LEU A 149 -13.53 -20.16 16.76
N LYS A 150 -13.10 -21.04 15.86
CA LYS A 150 -11.69 -21.41 15.72
C LYS A 150 -10.82 -20.23 15.29
N LEU A 151 -11.32 -19.41 14.36
CA LEU A 151 -10.60 -18.22 13.90
C LEU A 151 -10.50 -17.18 15.00
N MET A 152 -11.61 -16.85 15.68
CA MET A 152 -11.63 -15.92 16.82
C MET A 152 -10.62 -16.35 17.89
N HIS A 153 -10.58 -17.64 18.23
CA HIS A 153 -9.61 -18.18 19.18
C HIS A 153 -8.16 -18.09 18.66
N ALA A 154 -7.91 -18.43 17.40
CA ALA A 154 -6.58 -18.38 16.80
C ALA A 154 -5.99 -16.96 16.77
N LEU A 155 -6.82 -15.96 16.47
CA LEU A 155 -6.42 -14.56 16.37
C LEU A 155 -6.65 -13.75 17.66
N LYS A 156 -7.23 -14.35 18.69
CA LYS A 156 -7.61 -13.69 19.95
C LYS A 156 -8.46 -12.44 19.70
N ILE A 157 -9.51 -12.61 18.90
CA ILE A 157 -10.47 -11.56 18.55
C ILE A 157 -11.74 -11.81 19.36
N ASP A 158 -12.17 -10.79 20.09
CA ASP A 158 -13.44 -10.80 20.81
C ASP A 158 -14.62 -10.63 19.82
N GLN A 159 -15.80 -11.12 20.18
CA GLN A 159 -16.96 -11.13 19.29
C GLN A 159 -17.42 -9.73 18.88
N ASP A 160 -17.20 -8.72 19.72
CA ASP A 160 -17.57 -7.31 19.52
C ASP A 160 -16.44 -6.47 18.89
N ASP A 161 -15.34 -7.10 18.47
CA ASP A 161 -14.25 -6.40 17.80
C ASP A 161 -14.62 -6.05 16.36
N ILE A 162 -14.53 -4.76 16.01
CA ILE A 162 -14.82 -4.24 14.66
C ILE A 162 -13.97 -4.91 13.54
N ARG A 163 -12.83 -5.50 13.87
CA ARG A 163 -12.01 -6.26 12.92
C ARG A 163 -12.71 -7.54 12.46
N TRP A 164 -13.57 -8.12 13.29
CA TRP A 164 -14.37 -9.29 12.93
C TRP A 164 -15.32 -9.00 11.77
N ASP A 165 -16.03 -7.88 11.81
CA ASP A 165 -16.98 -7.48 10.77
C ASP A 165 -16.31 -7.32 9.41
N LYS A 166 -15.04 -6.85 9.39
CA LYS A 166 -14.23 -6.80 8.16
C LYS A 166 -14.01 -8.18 7.55
N LEU A 167 -13.76 -9.21 8.35
CA LEU A 167 -13.58 -10.58 7.84
C LEU A 167 -14.90 -11.18 7.33
N VAL A 168 -16.00 -10.89 8.02
CA VAL A 168 -17.35 -11.32 7.61
C VAL A 168 -17.76 -10.66 6.29
N GLU A 169 -17.47 -9.36 6.10
CA GLU A 169 -17.78 -8.63 4.85
C GLU A 169 -17.15 -9.27 3.61
N LEU A 170 -15.95 -9.85 3.76
CA LEU A 170 -15.23 -10.57 2.71
C LEU A 170 -15.87 -11.89 2.30
N ASP A 171 -16.89 -12.35 3.02
CA ASP A 171 -17.60 -13.61 2.76
C ASP A 171 -16.71 -14.86 2.96
N LEU A 172 -15.66 -14.74 3.79
CA LEU A 172 -14.67 -15.80 4.08
C LEU A 172 -15.27 -17.08 4.66
N PHE A 173 -16.47 -17.00 5.24
CA PHE A 173 -17.13 -18.12 5.91
C PHE A 173 -18.26 -18.76 5.09
N ASN A 174 -18.41 -18.37 3.83
CA ASN A 174 -19.48 -18.82 2.95
C ASN A 174 -19.31 -20.30 2.55
N PRO A 175 -20.25 -21.20 2.90
CA PRO A 175 -20.15 -22.62 2.57
C PRO A 175 -20.62 -22.95 1.15
N HIS A 176 -21.20 -22.00 0.42
CA HIS A 176 -21.81 -22.22 -0.89
C HIS A 176 -21.02 -21.61 -2.04
N LYS A 177 -20.21 -20.59 -1.77
CA LYS A 177 -19.32 -20.00 -2.77
C LYS A 177 -18.07 -20.83 -2.92
N MET A 178 -17.87 -21.35 -4.13
CA MET A 178 -16.71 -22.15 -4.48
C MET A 178 -15.55 -21.27 -4.94
N VAL A 179 -14.33 -21.66 -4.56
CA VAL A 179 -13.09 -21.05 -5.03
C VAL A 179 -12.96 -21.22 -6.55
N GLY A 180 -13.14 -22.44 -7.06
CA GLY A 180 -13.21 -22.74 -8.48
C GLY A 180 -11.89 -22.56 -9.24
N LEU A 181 -10.75 -22.52 -8.55
CA LEU A 181 -9.41 -22.41 -9.14
C LEU A 181 -8.65 -23.72 -8.92
N ALA A 182 -8.21 -24.39 -9.99
CA ALA A 182 -7.38 -25.59 -9.87
C ALA A 182 -5.91 -25.22 -9.64
N ASN A 183 -5.23 -25.98 -8.78
CA ASN A 183 -3.80 -25.81 -8.43
C ASN A 183 -3.46 -24.37 -8.04
N ALA A 184 -4.27 -23.77 -7.16
CA ALA A 184 -4.08 -22.38 -6.73
C ALA A 184 -3.28 -22.28 -5.43
N THR A 185 -2.47 -21.23 -5.30
CA THR A 185 -1.83 -20.87 -4.03
C THR A 185 -2.83 -20.19 -3.07
N PRO A 186 -2.56 -20.16 -1.75
CA PRO A 186 -3.38 -19.39 -0.82
C PRO A 186 -3.63 -17.94 -1.27
N ALA A 187 -2.58 -17.26 -1.73
CA ALA A 187 -2.66 -15.91 -2.25
C ALA A 187 -3.62 -15.78 -3.46
N GLN A 188 -3.60 -16.74 -4.40
CA GLN A 188 -4.49 -16.73 -5.56
C GLN A 188 -5.95 -16.94 -5.15
N ILE A 189 -6.19 -17.82 -4.18
CA ILE A 189 -7.53 -18.07 -3.65
C ILE A 189 -8.04 -16.83 -2.90
N LEU A 190 -7.21 -16.21 -2.05
CA LEU A 190 -7.57 -14.99 -1.35
C LEU A 190 -7.85 -13.85 -2.34
N GLU A 191 -7.02 -13.68 -3.38
CA GLU A 191 -7.26 -12.71 -4.46
C GLU A 191 -8.64 -12.90 -5.08
N ARG A 192 -9.00 -14.13 -5.45
CA ARG A 192 -10.31 -14.48 -6.01
C ARG A 192 -11.47 -14.11 -5.08
N ILE A 193 -11.34 -14.35 -3.77
CA ILE A 193 -12.36 -14.00 -2.78
C ILE A 193 -12.50 -12.47 -2.71
N LEU A 194 -11.38 -11.75 -2.55
CA LEU A 194 -11.36 -10.30 -2.42
C LEU A 194 -11.92 -9.60 -3.67
N SER A 195 -11.67 -10.14 -4.87
CA SER A 195 -12.18 -9.56 -6.12
C SER A 195 -13.71 -9.50 -6.19
N GLU A 196 -14.45 -10.33 -5.44
CA GLU A 196 -15.92 -10.21 -5.40
C GLU A 196 -16.39 -8.96 -4.66
N LYS A 197 -15.60 -8.45 -3.72
CA LYS A 197 -15.98 -7.37 -2.81
C LYS A 197 -15.28 -6.06 -3.14
N TRP A 198 -14.07 -6.14 -3.68
CA TRP A 198 -13.17 -4.99 -3.84
C TRP A 198 -13.05 -4.54 -5.29
N THR A 199 -13.78 -5.12 -6.24
CA THR A 199 -13.80 -4.58 -7.60
C THR A 199 -14.52 -3.23 -7.62
N LEU A 200 -13.95 -2.24 -8.30
CA LEU A 200 -14.61 -0.95 -8.55
C LEU A 200 -15.90 -1.17 -9.34
N GLY A 201 -16.99 -0.55 -8.90
CA GLY A 201 -18.20 -0.40 -9.70
C GLY A 201 -17.99 0.59 -10.85
N PRO A 202 -18.89 0.63 -11.85
CA PRO A 202 -18.72 1.44 -13.05
C PRO A 202 -18.47 2.93 -12.78
N ASP A 203 -19.19 3.49 -11.81
CA ASP A 203 -19.12 4.90 -11.42
C ASP A 203 -18.20 5.14 -10.21
N ASP A 204 -17.54 4.10 -9.69
CA ASP A 204 -16.60 4.27 -8.59
C ASP A 204 -15.34 4.98 -9.06
N LYS A 205 -14.84 5.88 -8.23
CA LYS A 205 -13.58 6.59 -8.43
C LYS A 205 -12.52 6.05 -7.52
N ASP A 206 -11.30 5.97 -8.04
CA ASP A 206 -10.11 5.77 -7.23
C ASP A 206 -9.41 7.10 -6.93
N MET A 207 -8.38 7.00 -6.10
CA MET A 207 -7.57 8.10 -5.65
C MET A 207 -6.12 7.64 -5.49
N ILE A 208 -5.19 8.48 -5.93
CA ILE A 208 -3.77 8.35 -5.62
C ILE A 208 -3.43 9.42 -4.60
N VAL A 209 -2.84 9.01 -3.48
CA VAL A 209 -2.30 9.90 -2.46
C VAL A 209 -0.81 9.65 -2.35
N MET A 210 -0.02 10.71 -2.44
CA MET A 210 1.42 10.69 -2.19
C MET A 210 1.76 11.74 -1.14
N TYR A 211 2.68 11.38 -0.24
CA TYR A 211 3.12 12.22 0.86
C TYR A 211 4.63 12.10 0.98
N HIS A 212 5.31 13.23 0.89
CA HIS A 212 6.75 13.35 1.14
C HIS A 212 7.01 14.22 2.37
N LYS A 213 7.99 13.82 3.18
CA LYS A 213 8.58 14.66 4.23
C LYS A 213 10.03 14.93 3.88
N PHE A 214 10.42 16.19 3.95
CA PHE A 214 11.80 16.63 3.75
C PHE A 214 12.26 17.41 4.98
N GLY A 215 13.13 16.83 5.79
CA GLY A 215 13.80 17.53 6.89
C GLY A 215 15.24 17.89 6.50
N TYR A 216 15.57 19.17 6.56
CA TYR A 216 16.86 19.69 6.12
C TYR A 216 17.37 20.77 7.07
N GLU A 217 18.65 21.11 6.94
CA GLU A 217 19.27 22.21 7.65
C GLU A 217 19.57 23.34 6.66
N LEU A 218 19.18 24.56 6.99
CA LEU A 218 19.45 25.74 6.19
C LEU A 218 19.96 26.84 7.12
N ASN A 219 21.21 27.29 6.91
CA ASN A 219 21.87 28.30 7.74
C ASN A 219 21.94 27.94 9.24
N GLY A 220 22.12 26.66 9.58
CA GLY A 220 22.15 26.17 10.96
C GLY A 220 20.77 25.93 11.58
N GLU A 221 19.68 26.24 10.87
CA GLU A 221 18.31 26.01 11.34
C GLU A 221 17.72 24.74 10.71
N LYS A 222 17.17 23.86 11.55
CA LYS A 222 16.42 22.69 11.11
C LYS A 222 15.04 23.11 10.61
N LYS A 223 14.69 22.71 9.39
CA LYS A 223 13.42 23.02 8.72
C LYS A 223 12.80 21.77 8.11
N GLN A 224 11.48 21.77 7.97
CA GLN A 224 10.77 20.69 7.31
C GLN A 224 9.76 21.21 6.29
N ILE A 225 9.67 20.52 5.16
CA ILE A 225 8.62 20.68 4.15
C ILE A 225 7.90 19.33 4.01
N ASP A 226 6.59 19.37 4.08
CA ASP A 226 5.72 18.26 3.71
C ASP A 226 5.13 18.55 2.33
N ALA A 227 5.27 17.62 1.39
CA ALA A 227 4.71 17.73 0.05
C ALA A 227 3.65 16.65 -0.18
N THR A 228 2.42 17.06 -0.48
CA THR A 228 1.29 16.15 -0.66
C THR A 228 0.73 16.25 -2.07
N MET A 229 0.42 15.12 -2.69
CA MET A 229 -0.28 15.06 -3.97
C MET A 229 -1.50 14.17 -3.81
N VAL A 230 -2.66 14.65 -4.24
CA VAL A 230 -3.87 13.85 -4.34
C VAL A 230 -4.44 14.01 -5.74
N CYS A 231 -4.62 12.89 -6.43
CA CYS A 231 -5.21 12.82 -7.76
C CYS A 231 -6.43 11.89 -7.71
N LEU A 232 -7.55 12.33 -8.27
CA LEU A 232 -8.80 11.56 -8.34
C LEU A 232 -9.01 10.97 -9.74
N GLY A 233 -9.54 9.75 -9.76
CA GLY A 233 -10.04 9.11 -10.97
C GLY A 233 -11.40 9.69 -11.36
N ASP A 234 -11.80 9.44 -12.60
CA ASP A 234 -13.10 9.88 -13.10
C ASP A 234 -14.14 8.77 -12.96
N ASP A 235 -13.74 7.52 -13.20
CA ASP A 235 -14.56 6.31 -13.13
C ASP A 235 -13.67 5.03 -13.11
N GLN A 236 -14.29 3.85 -13.22
CA GLN A 236 -13.58 2.55 -13.25
C GLN A 236 -12.56 2.41 -14.39
N THR A 237 -12.73 3.13 -15.50
CA THR A 237 -11.87 3.08 -16.68
C THR A 237 -10.75 4.12 -16.59
N TYR A 238 -11.10 5.36 -16.28
CA TYR A 238 -10.19 6.50 -16.22
C TYR A 238 -9.74 6.78 -14.77
N THR A 239 -9.07 5.79 -14.20
CA THR A 239 -8.59 5.82 -12.82
C THR A 239 -7.41 6.78 -12.62
N ALA A 240 -7.28 7.39 -11.44
CA ALA A 240 -6.10 8.12 -11.01
C ALA A 240 -4.84 7.27 -11.12
N MET A 241 -4.91 5.97 -10.81
CA MET A 241 -3.81 5.05 -11.04
C MET A 241 -3.41 4.99 -12.53
N ALA A 242 -4.38 4.81 -13.44
CA ALA A 242 -4.09 4.78 -14.87
C ALA A 242 -3.50 6.11 -15.36
N LYS A 243 -4.03 7.25 -14.89
CA LYS A 243 -3.49 8.60 -15.18
C LYS A 243 -2.03 8.71 -14.73
N THR A 244 -1.77 8.49 -13.45
CA THR A 244 -0.46 8.72 -12.80
C THR A 244 0.62 7.70 -13.19
N VAL A 245 0.25 6.56 -13.78
CA VAL A 245 1.19 5.58 -14.33
C VAL A 245 1.34 5.72 -15.84
N GLY A 246 0.23 5.84 -16.57
CA GLY A 246 0.21 5.84 -18.03
C GLY A 246 0.69 7.15 -18.65
N LEU A 247 0.30 8.30 -18.09
CA LEU A 247 0.67 9.61 -18.63
C LEU A 247 2.19 9.85 -18.58
N PRO A 248 2.91 9.62 -17.47
CA PRO A 248 4.36 9.80 -17.47
C PRO A 248 5.08 8.94 -18.52
N VAL A 249 4.59 7.71 -18.76
CA VAL A 249 5.14 6.83 -19.81
C VAL A 249 4.91 7.41 -21.19
N ALA A 250 3.69 7.88 -21.49
CA ALA A 250 3.36 8.51 -22.77
C ALA A 250 4.18 9.80 -23.01
N MET A 251 4.27 10.67 -22.01
CA MET A 251 5.02 11.92 -22.06
C MET A 251 6.52 11.69 -22.26
N ALA A 252 7.09 10.71 -21.57
CA ALA A 252 8.49 10.30 -21.76
C ALA A 252 8.72 9.73 -23.16
N ALA A 253 7.84 8.87 -23.65
CA ALA A 253 7.93 8.29 -25.00
C ALA A 253 7.88 9.38 -26.09
N LEU A 254 6.93 10.32 -26.00
CA LEU A 254 6.85 11.46 -26.90
C LEU A 254 8.09 12.36 -26.81
N SER A 255 8.62 12.58 -25.61
CA SER A 255 9.84 13.38 -25.41
C SER A 255 11.08 12.71 -26.02
N ILE A 256 11.17 11.38 -25.99
CA ILE A 256 12.24 10.62 -26.67
C ILE A 256 12.07 10.71 -28.20
N LEU A 257 10.86 10.44 -28.71
CA LEU A 257 10.58 10.44 -30.16
C LEU A 257 10.81 11.82 -30.80
N ASN A 258 10.47 12.89 -30.08
CA ASN A 258 10.68 14.27 -30.52
C ASN A 258 12.11 14.79 -30.25
N GLY A 259 13.03 13.95 -29.76
CA GLY A 259 14.43 14.32 -29.53
C GLY A 259 14.66 15.31 -28.39
N LYS A 260 13.69 15.48 -27.47
CA LYS A 260 13.84 16.30 -26.26
C LYS A 260 14.72 15.59 -25.23
N ILE A 261 14.47 14.29 -24.98
CA ILE A 261 15.34 13.44 -24.17
C ILE A 261 16.38 12.78 -25.08
N LYS A 262 17.65 13.09 -24.83
CA LYS A 262 18.77 12.65 -25.69
C LYS A 262 19.67 11.59 -25.05
N ALA A 263 19.54 11.38 -23.74
CA ALA A 263 20.31 10.38 -23.01
C ALA A 263 20.08 8.97 -23.61
N ARG A 264 21.15 8.19 -23.74
CA ARG A 264 21.13 6.84 -24.33
C ARG A 264 21.42 5.79 -23.26
N GLY A 265 21.06 4.53 -23.54
CA GLY A 265 21.26 3.41 -22.62
C GLY A 265 20.10 3.26 -21.62
N VAL A 266 20.32 2.47 -20.57
CA VAL A 266 19.33 2.26 -19.51
C VAL A 266 19.40 3.43 -18.54
N GLN A 267 18.35 4.24 -18.50
CA GLN A 267 18.30 5.49 -17.74
C GLN A 267 17.18 5.44 -16.68
N LEU A 268 17.37 6.17 -15.59
CA LEU A 268 16.34 6.46 -14.59
C LEU A 268 15.85 7.90 -14.76
N PRO A 269 14.57 8.22 -14.47
CA PRO A 269 14.01 9.56 -14.64
C PRO A 269 14.38 10.49 -13.46
N ILE A 270 15.68 10.60 -13.16
CA ILE A 270 16.21 11.36 -12.01
C ILE A 270 16.93 12.65 -12.42
N THR A 271 17.05 12.92 -13.72
CA THR A 271 17.69 14.15 -14.23
C THR A 271 16.65 15.20 -14.57
N LYS A 272 16.99 16.48 -14.31
CA LYS A 272 16.09 17.63 -14.45
C LYS A 272 15.50 17.77 -15.86
N ASP A 273 16.30 17.47 -16.88
CA ASP A 273 15.89 17.51 -18.28
C ASP A 273 14.82 16.47 -18.63
N VAL A 274 14.69 15.40 -17.82
CA VAL A 274 13.65 14.38 -17.97
C VAL A 274 12.44 14.72 -17.10
N TYR A 275 12.62 14.91 -15.79
CA TYR A 275 11.47 14.98 -14.89
C TYR A 275 10.76 16.34 -14.91
N LEU A 276 11.44 17.48 -15.12
CA LEU A 276 10.79 18.79 -15.08
C LEU A 276 9.74 18.98 -16.18
N PRO A 277 10.02 18.65 -17.47
CA PRO A 277 9.00 18.76 -18.51
C PRO A 277 7.80 17.83 -18.27
N ILE A 278 8.06 16.61 -17.78
CA ILE A 278 7.00 15.64 -17.48
C ILE A 278 6.12 16.14 -16.33
N LEU A 279 6.72 16.64 -15.24
CA LEU A 279 5.97 17.20 -14.12
C LEU A 279 5.11 18.40 -14.57
N ALA A 280 5.67 19.30 -15.37
CA ALA A 280 4.92 20.45 -15.89
C ALA A 280 3.70 20.03 -16.73
N GLU A 281 3.84 19.01 -17.58
CA GLU A 281 2.73 18.49 -18.39
C GLU A 281 1.69 17.72 -17.53
N LEU A 282 2.14 17.07 -16.45
CA LEU A 282 1.26 16.36 -15.51
C LEU A 282 0.35 17.30 -14.70
N GLU A 283 0.73 18.57 -14.51
CA GLU A 283 -0.11 19.57 -13.84
C GLU A 283 -1.44 19.79 -14.59
N ASP A 284 -1.43 19.74 -15.93
CA ASP A 284 -2.64 19.86 -16.77
C ASP A 284 -3.64 18.72 -16.53
N PHE A 285 -3.18 17.59 -15.97
CA PHE A 285 -4.00 16.43 -15.60
C PHE A 285 -4.30 16.37 -14.10
N GLY A 286 -4.04 17.45 -13.35
CA GLY A 286 -4.34 17.55 -11.93
C GLY A 286 -3.38 16.77 -11.03
N VAL A 287 -2.21 16.35 -11.54
CA VAL A 287 -1.18 15.68 -10.75
C VAL A 287 -0.22 16.75 -10.22
N VAL A 288 -0.59 17.37 -9.10
CA VAL A 288 0.13 18.52 -8.53
C VAL A 288 0.52 18.23 -7.08
N PHE A 289 1.77 18.53 -6.72
CA PHE A 289 2.20 18.52 -5.33
C PHE A 289 1.95 19.88 -4.67
N HIS A 290 1.40 19.84 -3.46
CA HIS A 290 1.23 20.99 -2.59
C HIS A 290 2.21 20.88 -1.43
N GLU A 291 3.09 21.87 -1.31
CA GLU A 291 4.10 21.97 -0.27
C GLU A 291 3.63 22.85 0.89
N THR A 292 3.91 22.42 2.11
CA THR A 292 3.65 23.18 3.33
C THR A 292 4.85 23.10 4.26
N GLU A 293 5.23 24.22 4.87
CA GLU A 293 6.21 24.20 5.97
C GLU A 293 5.61 23.50 7.19
N ALA A 294 6.43 22.65 7.83
CA ALA A 294 6.06 21.91 9.02
C ALA A 294 7.13 22.07 10.11
N ALA A 295 6.76 21.81 11.36
CA ALA A 295 7.72 21.71 12.44
C ALA A 295 8.68 20.54 12.17
N TYR A 296 9.99 20.75 12.36
CA TYR A 296 10.97 19.70 12.15
C TYR A 296 10.69 18.52 13.08
N MET A 297 10.50 17.34 12.48
CA MET A 297 10.25 16.11 13.22
C MET A 297 11.55 15.62 13.86
N ASP A 298 11.65 15.76 15.18
CA ASP A 298 12.75 15.22 15.97
C ASP A 298 12.33 13.88 16.59
N TYR A 299 12.74 12.79 15.94
CA TYR A 299 12.46 11.42 16.38
C TYR A 299 13.02 11.10 17.78
N ALA A 300 14.01 11.85 18.27
CA ALA A 300 14.51 11.69 19.64
C ALA A 300 13.53 12.18 20.71
N ASN A 301 12.58 13.05 20.34
CA ASN A 301 11.61 13.66 21.25
C ASN A 301 10.19 13.09 21.09
N ILE A 302 10.00 12.11 20.21
CA ILE A 302 8.74 11.39 20.06
C ILE A 302 8.66 10.33 21.16
N VAL A 303 7.92 10.62 22.22
CA VAL A 303 7.47 9.59 23.17
C VAL A 303 6.47 8.72 22.42
N PHE A 304 6.90 7.55 21.96
CA PHE A 304 5.97 6.54 21.48
C PHE A 304 5.05 6.17 22.66
N ALA A 305 3.77 6.54 22.57
CA ALA A 305 2.74 5.92 23.39
C ALA A 305 2.69 4.45 22.97
N THR A 306 3.31 3.60 23.79
CA THR A 306 3.29 2.14 23.69
C THR A 306 1.87 1.60 23.78
#